data_AF-A0A497LMF3-F1
#
_entry.id   AF-A0A497LMF3-F1
#
_cell.length_a   1.000
_cell.length_b   1.000
_cell.length_c   1.000
_cell.angle_alpha   90.00
_cell.angle_beta   90.00
_cell.angle_gamma   90.00
#
_symmetry.space_group_name_H-M   'P 1'
#
loop_
_entity.id
_entity.type
_entity.pdbx_description
1 polymer ?
#
loop_
_entity_poly.entity_id
_entity_poly.type
_entity_poly.pdbx_seq_one_letter_code
_entity_poly.pdbx_strand_id
1 'polypeptide(L)' 'MSRHSQLTVRCPNCLSKIPVQKNSAEAVCGKCGIGYRICWPSPSQPMIRGLLAPISPRESE' A
#
# COMPACT_ATOMS: atom_id res chain seq x y z
N MET A 1 -20.11 5.91 16.84
CA MET A 1 -18.69 5.78 16.46
C MET A 1 -18.59 4.81 15.30
N SER A 2 -18.57 5.32 14.08
CA SER A 2 -18.53 4.52 12.86
C SER A 2 -17.23 3.73 12.82
N ARG A 3 -17.32 2.40 12.96
CA ARG A 3 -16.19 1.50 12.73
C ARG A 3 -15.91 1.51 11.23
N HIS A 4 -15.16 2.49 10.75
CA HIS A 4 -14.62 2.44 9.40
C HIS A 4 -13.65 1.26 9.37
N SER A 5 -14.12 0.11 8.89
CA SER A 5 -13.30 -1.08 8.67
C SER A 5 -12.12 -0.66 7.80
N GLN A 6 -10.97 -0.46 8.42
CA GLN A 6 -9.77 -0.01 7.74
C GLN A 6 -9.40 -1.07 6.71
N LEU A 7 -9.37 -0.69 5.45
CA LEU A 7 -9.05 -1.60 4.36
C LEU A 7 -7.58 -1.96 4.44
N THR A 8 -7.25 -3.24 4.26
CA THR A 8 -5.87 -3.72 4.37
C THR A 8 -5.53 -4.66 3.24
N VAL A 9 -4.29 -4.60 2.77
CA VAL A 9 -3.68 -5.63 1.91
C VAL A 9 -2.57 -6.36 2.66
N ARG A 10 -2.16 -7.54 2.20
CA ARG A 10 -1.00 -8.25 2.74
C ARG A 10 0.25 -7.92 1.94
N CYS A 11 1.31 -7.56 2.63
CA CYS A 11 2.63 -7.39 2.02
C CYS A 11 3.12 -8.73 1.43
N PRO A 12 3.41 -8.84 0.13
CA PRO A 12 3.92 -10.08 -0.45
C PRO A 12 5.34 -10.42 0.01
N ASN A 13 6.09 -9.45 0.56
CA ASN A 13 7.45 -9.67 1.05
C ASN A 13 7.49 -10.21 2.49
N CYS A 14 6.86 -9.51 3.44
CA CYS A 14 6.95 -9.85 4.88
C CYS A 14 5.61 -10.26 5.52
N LEU A 15 4.55 -10.40 4.71
CA LEU A 15 3.22 -10.86 5.10
C LEU A 15 2.47 -9.99 6.13
N SER A 16 3.02 -8.84 6.51
CA SER A 16 2.35 -7.89 7.39
C SER A 16 1.13 -7.26 6.70
N LYS A 17 0.17 -6.82 7.50
CA LYS A 17 -0.97 -6.04 7.02
C LYS A 17 -0.52 -4.62 6.73
N ILE A 18 -0.88 -4.13 5.55
CA ILE A 18 -0.66 -2.75 5.12
C ILE A 18 -2.02 -2.06 5.13
N PRO A 19 -2.25 -1.04 5.98
CA PRO A 19 -3.45 -0.24 5.90
C PRO A 19 -3.45 0.56 4.59
N VAL A 20 -4.59 0.58 3.91
CA VAL A 20 -4.78 1.28 2.64
C VAL A 20 -5.94 2.25 2.78
N GLN A 21 -5.70 3.51 2.44
CA GLN A 21 -6.78 4.50 2.34
C GLN A 21 -7.63 4.23 1.11
N LYS A 22 -8.95 4.39 1.23
CA LYS A 22 -9.89 4.18 0.12
C LYS A 22 -9.48 5.00 -1.10
N ASN A 23 -9.46 4.37 -2.27
CA ASN A 23 -9.04 4.95 -3.56
C ASN A 23 -7.55 5.35 -3.64
N SER A 24 -6.71 5.00 -2.66
CA SER A 24 -5.27 5.23 -2.78
C SER A 24 -4.68 4.39 -3.91
N ALA A 25 -3.87 5.00 -4.76
CA ALA A 25 -3.15 4.30 -5.83
C ALA A 25 -1.86 3.62 -5.32
N GLU A 26 -1.44 3.92 -4.09
CA GLU A 26 -0.16 3.51 -3.54
C GLU A 26 -0.28 3.15 -2.05
N ALA A 27 0.59 2.27 -1.57
CA ALA A 27 0.73 1.98 -0.15
C ALA A 27 2.16 1.52 0.16
N VAL A 28 2.69 1.94 1.31
CA VAL A 28 4.02 1.54 1.78
C VAL A 28 3.87 0.57 2.94
N CYS A 29 4.58 -0.54 2.90
CA CYS A 29 4.65 -1.46 4.02
C CYS A 29 5.41 -0.82 5.18
N GLY A 30 4.73 -0.48 6.27
CA GLY A 30 5.38 0.09 7.46
C GLY A 30 6.38 -0.85 8.16
N LYS A 31 6.39 -2.15 7.84
CA LYS A 31 7.32 -3.13 8.45
C LYS A 31 8.62 -3.28 7.66
N CYS A 32 8.57 -3.33 6.33
CA CYS A 32 9.75 -3.59 5.48
C CYS A 32 10.09 -2.44 4.53
N GLY A 33 9.34 -1.33 4.56
CA GLY A 33 9.61 -0.13 3.75
C GLY A 33 9.25 -0.22 2.27
N ILE A 34 8.86 -1.40 1.76
CA ILE A 34 8.56 -1.59 0.34
C ILE A 34 7.27 -0.87 -0.03
N GLY A 35 7.35 -0.05 -1.07
CA GLY A 35 6.22 0.60 -1.71
C GLY A 35 5.53 -0.29 -2.74
N TYR A 36 4.20 -0.26 -2.76
CA TYR A 36 3.35 -1.00 -3.69
C TYR A 36 2.34 -0.09 -4.38
N ARG A 37 2.08 -0.39 -5.65
CA ARG A 37 0.94 0.16 -6.38
C ARG A 37 -0.32 -0.61 -5.99
N ILE A 38 -1.39 0.12 -5.69
CA ILE A 38 -2.69 -0.41 -5.32
C ILE A 38 -3.68 -0.21 -6.46
N CYS A 39 -4.45 -1.25 -6.76
CA CYS A 39 -5.62 -1.17 -7.63
C CYS A 39 -6.89 -1.54 -6.86
N TRP A 40 -8.04 -1.17 -7.44
CA TRP A 40 -9.35 -1.30 -6.81
C TRP A 40 -10.34 -1.95 -7.77
N PRO A 41 -10.39 -3.28 -7.88
CA PRO A 41 -11.44 -3.98 -8.64
C PRO A 41 -12.84 -3.65 -8.13
N SER A 42 -12.97 -3.35 -6.83
CA SER A 42 -14.18 -2.82 -6.22
C SER A 42 -13.84 -1.77 -5.15
N PRO A 43 -14.76 -0.85 -4.79
CA PRO A 43 -14.49 0.21 -3.81
C PRO A 43 -14.14 -0.26 -2.39
N SER A 44 -14.35 -1.54 -2.09
CA SER A 44 -14.09 -2.16 -0.79
C SER A 44 -12.95 -3.18 -0.82
N GLN A 45 -12.33 -3.41 -1.98
CA GLN A 45 -11.31 -4.45 -2.16
C GLN A 45 -10.04 -3.86 -2.79
N PRO A 46 -9.10 -3.34 -1.99
CA PRO A 46 -7.78 -2.98 -2.50
C PRO A 46 -6.97 -4.24 -2.82
N MET A 47 -6.15 -4.18 -3.86
CA MET A 47 -5.17 -5.22 -4.20
C MET A 47 -3.83 -4.61 -4.59
N ILE A 48 -2.74 -5.34 -4.34
CA ILE A 48 -1.41 -4.95 -4.82
C ILE A 48 -1.30 -5.33 -6.30
N ARG A 49 -0.94 -4.35 -7.14
CA ARG A 49 -0.73 -4.53 -8.57
C ARG A 49 0.74 -4.71 -8.94
N GLY A 50 1.65 -4.21 -8.11
CA GLY A 50 3.10 -4.29 -8.36
C GLY A 50 3.88 -3.43 -7.38
N LEU A 51 5.20 -3.42 -7.55
CA LEU A 51 6.09 -2.57 -6.76
C LEU A 51 5.98 -1.10 -7.22
N LEU A 52 6.11 -0.18 -6.28
CA LEU A 52 6.46 1.20 -6.63
C LEU A 52 7.88 1.19 -7.21
N ALA A 53 8.10 2.06 -8.19
CA ALA A 53 9.46 2.27 -8.65
C ALA A 53 10.30 2.72 -7.43
N PRO A 54 11.55 2.26 -7.30
CA PRO A 54 12.44 2.83 -6.31
C PRO A 54 12.44 4.34 -6.53
N ILE A 55 12.06 5.09 -5.50
CA ILE A 55 12.42 6.50 -5.44
C ILE A 55 13.94 6.52 -5.39
N SER A 56 14.60 6.72 -6.53
CA SER A 56 16.02 7.06 -6.51
C SER A 56 16.12 8.27 -5.59
N PRO A 57 16.85 8.19 -4.47
CA PRO A 57 17.12 9.38 -3.69
C PRO A 57 17.81 10.34 -4.66
N ARG A 58 17.15 11.44 -5.03
CA ARG A 58 17.88 12.57 -5.57
C ARG A 58 18.77 12.99 -4.43
N GLU A 59 20.06 12.73 -4.60
CA GLU A 59 21.13 13.29 -3.78
C GLU A 59 20.78 14.77 -3.56
N SER A 60 20.47 15.11 -2.31
CA SER A 60 20.39 16.51 -1.91
C SER A 60 21.83 16.94 -1.77
N GLU A 61 22.25 17.71 -2.77
CA GLU A 61 23.54 18.40 -2.92
C GLU A 61 23.87 19.29 -1.72
#